data_AF-A0A368FR34-F1
#
_entry.id   AF-A0A368FR34-F1
#
_cell.length_a   1.000
_cell.length_b   1.000
_cell.length_c   1.000
_cell.angle_alpha   90.00
_cell.angle_beta   90.00
_cell.angle_gamma   90.00
#
_symmetry.space_group_name_H-M   'P 1'
#
loop_
_entity.id
_entity.type
_entity.pdbx_description
1 polymer ?
#
loop_
_entity_poly.entity_id
_entity_poly.type
_entity_poly.pdbx_seq_one_letter_code
_entity_poly.pdbx_strand_id
1 'polypeptide(L)'
;MLYQRIKDFMARFRRSLISWAQSRETQQSDLYRKAKEMYENLVGEFNINNRTVNWERKRPEWLLFALYQLCENLLDRPTSPMLDVFVANKAYEEEKQIRAIETTQEQCNPIRSLTKEEIIFAINYTVAYLEHLHVTEKLFGINAGKSISALVKEYRCGNLDDNYFQMNEFSFADFNAGKKERDLAQKIDHQLREDIIARRNEPMASRLDSILSTNPHLTVFSAIGTGLPRYYLIIFRERKHFIFRRLATSTE
;
A
#
# COMPACT_ATOMS: atom_id res chain seq x y z
N MET A 1 24.33 15.30 -2.62
CA MET A 1 23.67 14.51 -3.68
C MET A 1 22.56 13.66 -3.05
N LEU A 2 21.37 13.61 -3.66
CA LEU A 2 20.17 12.94 -3.12
C LEU A 2 20.40 11.47 -2.71
N TYR A 3 21.15 10.71 -3.51
CA TYR A 3 21.49 9.31 -3.19
C TYR A 3 22.16 9.16 -1.82
N GLN A 4 23.14 10.00 -1.49
CA GLN A 4 23.85 9.92 -0.21
C GLN A 4 22.90 10.22 0.96
N ARG A 5 22.02 11.22 0.81
CA ARG A 5 20.99 11.53 1.82
C ARG A 5 20.07 10.34 2.07
N ILE A 6 19.59 9.68 1.02
CA ILE A 6 18.75 8.47 1.13
C ILE A 6 19.51 7.36 1.83
N LYS A 7 20.76 7.11 1.45
CA LYS A 7 21.60 6.07 2.06
C LYS A 7 21.79 6.29 3.55
N ASP A 8 22.14 7.52 3.93
CA ASP A 8 22.34 7.88 5.33
C ASP A 8 21.03 7.79 6.12
N PHE A 9 19.92 8.23 5.52
CA PHE A 9 18.58 8.11 6.09
C PHE A 9 18.18 6.66 6.32
N MET A 10 18.29 5.78 5.32
CA MET A 10 17.95 4.36 5.44
C MET A 10 18.75 3.67 6.55
N ALA A 11 20.05 3.96 6.65
CA ALA A 11 20.90 3.44 7.71
C ALA A 11 20.47 3.93 9.10
N ARG A 12 20.12 5.22 9.24
CA ARG A 12 19.59 5.79 10.50
C ARG A 12 18.22 5.20 10.85
N PHE A 13 17.33 5.07 9.88
CA PHE A 13 16.00 4.49 10.06
C PHE A 13 16.10 3.07 10.59
N ARG A 14 16.91 2.21 9.95
CA ARG A 14 17.13 0.83 10.39
C ARG A 14 17.60 0.77 11.84
N ARG A 15 18.63 1.54 12.20
CA ARG A 15 19.14 1.59 13.58
C ARG A 15 18.07 2.03 14.58
N SER A 16 17.30 3.06 14.21
CA SER A 16 16.25 3.61 15.07
C SER A 16 15.11 2.61 15.27
N LEU A 17 14.67 1.93 14.21
CA LEU A 17 13.63 0.90 14.26
C LEU A 17 14.05 -0.26 15.17
N ILE A 18 15.27 -0.76 15.01
CA ILE A 18 15.79 -1.85 15.82
C ILE A 18 15.91 -1.46 17.28
N SER A 19 16.50 -0.30 17.58
CA SER A 19 16.60 0.22 18.94
C SER A 19 15.23 0.39 19.60
N TRP A 20 14.28 0.98 18.86
CA TRP A 20 12.89 1.13 19.30
C TRP A 20 12.23 -0.23 19.59
N ALA A 21 12.42 -1.23 18.71
CA ALA A 21 11.80 -2.54 18.89
C ALA A 21 12.38 -3.29 20.09
N GLN A 22 13.70 -3.24 20.28
CA GLN A 22 14.38 -3.84 21.45
C GLN A 22 13.92 -3.18 22.76
N SER A 23 13.73 -1.86 22.77
CA SER A 23 13.26 -1.14 23.96
C SER A 23 11.86 -1.59 24.44
N ARG A 24 11.06 -2.21 23.55
CA ARG A 24 9.68 -2.64 23.81
C ARG A 24 9.50 -4.16 23.81
N GLU A 25 10.56 -4.92 23.59
CA GLU A 25 10.53 -6.39 23.52
C GLU A 25 10.09 -7.03 24.84
N THR A 26 10.34 -6.36 25.97
CA THR A 26 9.85 -6.78 27.30
C THR A 26 8.32 -6.76 27.43
N GLN A 27 7.63 -5.99 26.58
CA GLN A 27 6.17 -5.85 26.58
C GLN A 27 5.49 -6.63 25.44
N GLN A 28 6.20 -6.88 24.34
CA GLN A 28 5.71 -7.62 23.18
C GLN A 28 6.80 -8.58 22.68
N SER A 29 6.65 -9.86 23.00
CA SER A 29 7.51 -10.92 22.46
C SER A 29 7.50 -10.89 20.93
N ASP A 30 8.65 -11.13 20.29
CA ASP A 30 8.86 -11.15 18.84
C ASP A 30 8.81 -9.80 18.11
N LEU A 31 8.64 -8.67 18.80
CA LEU A 31 8.59 -7.35 18.15
C LEU A 31 9.89 -7.02 17.40
N TYR A 32 11.04 -7.38 17.96
CA TYR A 32 12.34 -7.23 17.30
C TYR A 32 12.40 -8.01 15.98
N ARG A 33 12.08 -9.30 16.02
CA ARG A 33 12.07 -10.19 14.84
C ARG A 33 11.12 -9.65 13.78
N LYS A 34 9.89 -9.30 14.17
CA LYS A 34 8.85 -8.75 13.29
C LYS A 34 9.30 -7.44 12.62
N ALA A 35 9.85 -6.49 13.39
CA ALA A 35 10.32 -5.21 12.87
C ALA A 35 11.47 -5.40 11.87
N LYS A 36 12.42 -6.27 12.19
CA LYS A 36 13.56 -6.60 11.33
C LYS A 36 13.11 -7.22 10.00
N GLU A 37 12.31 -8.28 10.05
CA GLU A 37 11.81 -8.98 8.86
C GLU A 37 10.99 -8.04 7.97
N MET A 38 10.13 -7.20 8.56
CA MET A 38 9.35 -6.24 7.78
C MET A 38 10.22 -5.19 7.08
N TYR A 39 11.21 -4.64 7.77
CA TYR A 39 12.14 -3.71 7.15
C TYR A 39 12.89 -4.40 6.01
N GLU A 40 13.45 -5.58 6.25
CA GLU A 40 14.24 -6.34 5.27
C GLU A 40 13.40 -6.71 4.04
N ASN A 41 12.14 -7.13 4.21
CA ASN A 41 11.20 -7.39 3.13
C ASN A 41 10.89 -6.13 2.30
N LEU A 42 10.71 -4.99 2.97
CA LEU A 42 10.40 -3.72 2.32
C LEU A 42 11.57 -3.20 1.48
N VAL A 43 12.75 -3.12 2.08
CA VAL A 43 13.95 -2.60 1.39
C VAL A 43 14.58 -3.64 0.46
N GLY A 44 14.18 -4.90 0.55
CA GLY A 44 14.70 -6.02 -0.26
C GLY A 44 16.04 -6.56 0.22
N GLU A 45 16.38 -6.36 1.49
CA GLU A 45 17.57 -6.93 2.14
C GLU A 45 17.42 -8.45 2.45
N PHE A 46 16.58 -9.16 1.69
CA PHE A 46 16.38 -10.60 1.86
C PHE A 46 17.24 -11.39 0.86
N ASN A 47 18.03 -12.33 1.38
CA ASN A 47 18.89 -13.22 0.59
C ASN A 47 18.14 -14.51 0.26
N ILE A 48 17.49 -14.56 -0.91
CA ILE A 48 17.04 -15.83 -1.49
C ILE A 48 18.01 -16.18 -2.62
N ASN A 49 18.66 -17.36 -2.53
CA ASN A 49 19.54 -17.88 -3.56
C ASN A 49 20.69 -16.93 -3.97
N ASN A 50 21.36 -16.30 -3.00
CA ASN A 50 22.51 -15.43 -3.21
C ASN A 50 22.25 -14.16 -4.05
N ARG A 51 20.97 -13.75 -4.20
CA ARG A 51 20.58 -12.47 -4.81
C ARG A 51 19.99 -11.54 -3.76
N THR A 52 20.82 -10.65 -3.20
CA THR A 52 20.34 -9.54 -2.38
C THR A 52 19.77 -8.44 -3.29
N VAL A 53 18.49 -8.10 -3.14
CA VAL A 53 17.85 -7.00 -3.88
C VAL A 53 17.81 -5.76 -2.98
N ASN A 54 18.96 -5.14 -2.77
CA ASN A 54 19.06 -3.91 -2.00
C ASN A 54 18.19 -2.78 -2.62
N TRP A 55 17.66 -1.87 -1.81
CA TRP A 55 16.88 -0.70 -2.25
C TRP A 55 17.65 0.13 -3.30
N GLU A 56 18.99 0.09 -3.25
CA GLU A 56 19.89 0.73 -4.21
C GLU A 56 19.72 0.23 -5.67
N ARG A 57 19.16 -0.97 -5.85
CA ARG A 57 18.89 -1.57 -7.17
C ARG A 57 17.45 -1.37 -7.63
N LYS A 58 16.57 -0.80 -6.81
CA LYS A 58 15.19 -0.51 -7.18
C LYS A 58 15.17 0.64 -8.19
N ARG A 59 14.29 0.55 -9.20
CA ARG A 59 14.00 1.70 -10.06
C ARG A 59 13.36 2.83 -9.20
N PRO A 60 13.49 4.10 -9.60
CA PRO A 60 13.00 5.23 -8.80
C PRO A 60 11.54 5.11 -8.35
N GLU A 61 10.67 4.53 -9.18
CA GLU A 61 9.25 4.30 -8.90
C GLU A 61 9.06 3.34 -7.72
N TRP A 62 9.80 2.23 -7.72
CA TRP A 62 9.77 1.23 -6.65
C TRP A 62 10.44 1.72 -5.38
N LEU A 63 11.45 2.60 -5.50
CA LEU A 63 12.05 3.27 -4.35
C LEU A 63 11.06 4.25 -3.71
N LEU A 64 10.32 5.02 -4.51
CA LEU A 64 9.27 5.92 -4.02
C LEU A 64 8.21 5.16 -3.23
N PHE A 65 7.72 4.03 -3.76
CA PHE A 65 6.77 3.18 -3.02
C PHE A 65 7.33 2.61 -1.73
N ALA A 66 8.60 2.20 -1.72
CA ALA A 66 9.25 1.75 -0.51
C ALA A 66 9.32 2.87 0.54
N LEU A 67 9.64 4.10 0.14
CA LEU A 67 9.69 5.25 1.03
C LEU A 67 8.30 5.63 1.57
N TYR A 68 7.27 5.62 0.72
CA TYR A 68 5.87 5.80 1.14
C TYR A 68 5.45 4.77 2.19
N GLN A 69 5.83 3.52 1.99
CA GLN A 69 5.57 2.45 2.95
C GLN A 69 6.32 2.60 4.28
N LEU A 70 7.42 3.35 4.34
CA LEU A 70 8.11 3.70 5.59
C LEU A 70 7.44 4.87 6.33
N CYS A 71 6.62 5.68 5.64
CA CYS A 71 5.81 6.72 6.27
C CYS A 71 4.60 6.12 7.00
N GLU A 72 4.14 4.95 6.56
CA GLU A 72 3.08 4.19 7.21
C GLU A 72 3.55 3.54 8.51
N ASN A 73 2.61 3.20 9.40
CA ASN A 73 2.92 2.46 10.61
C ASN A 73 3.32 1.02 10.26
N LEU A 74 4.62 0.81 10.01
CA LEU A 74 5.20 -0.47 9.54
C LEU A 74 4.78 -1.65 10.41
N LEU A 75 4.57 -1.44 11.72
CA LEU A 75 4.39 -2.50 12.70
C LEU A 75 2.94 -2.90 12.94
N ASP A 76 2.01 -2.04 12.51
CA ASP A 76 0.57 -2.29 12.56
C ASP A 76 0.07 -3.06 11.32
N ARG A 77 0.98 -3.52 10.47
CA ARG A 77 0.62 -4.42 9.38
C ARG A 77 0.10 -5.75 9.94
N PRO A 78 -1.01 -6.28 9.39
CA PRO A 78 -1.53 -7.57 9.79
C PRO A 78 -0.49 -8.66 9.53
N THR A 79 -0.42 -9.64 10.42
CA THR A 79 0.39 -10.86 10.22
C THR A 79 -0.24 -11.80 9.19
N SER A 80 -1.53 -11.61 8.90
CA SER A 80 -2.24 -12.33 7.85
C SER A 80 -1.78 -11.85 6.47
N PRO A 81 -1.65 -12.76 5.49
CA PRO A 81 -1.35 -12.36 4.11
C PRO A 81 -2.43 -11.42 3.57
N MET A 82 -2.04 -10.57 2.63
CA MET A 82 -3.00 -9.78 1.86
C MET A 82 -3.98 -10.72 1.14
N LEU A 83 -5.21 -10.24 0.90
CA LEU A 83 -6.30 -11.04 0.37
C LEU A 83 -5.97 -11.71 -0.97
N ASP A 84 -5.25 -11.01 -1.84
CA ASP A 84 -4.74 -11.51 -3.11
C ASP A 84 -3.78 -12.69 -2.93
N VAL A 85 -2.82 -12.57 -2.02
CA VAL A 85 -1.88 -13.64 -1.67
C VAL A 85 -2.61 -14.83 -1.04
N PHE A 86 -3.55 -14.58 -0.13
CA PHE A 86 -4.36 -15.63 0.48
C PHE A 86 -5.17 -16.41 -0.56
N VAL A 87 -5.87 -15.70 -1.46
CA VAL A 87 -6.68 -16.32 -2.52
C VAL A 87 -5.80 -17.09 -3.50
N ALA A 88 -4.63 -16.56 -3.87
CA ALA A 88 -3.69 -17.27 -4.74
C ALA A 88 -3.17 -18.56 -4.09
N ASN A 89 -2.80 -18.53 -2.81
CA ASN A 89 -2.36 -19.73 -2.09
C ASN A 89 -3.49 -20.76 -1.98
N LYS A 90 -4.71 -20.32 -1.67
CA LYS A 90 -5.88 -21.21 -1.61
C LYS A 90 -6.17 -21.86 -2.95
N ALA A 91 -6.10 -21.10 -4.04
CA ALA A 91 -6.25 -21.61 -5.39
C ALA A 91 -5.18 -22.65 -5.73
N TYR A 92 -3.93 -22.42 -5.30
CA TYR A 92 -2.85 -23.39 -5.48
C TYR A 92 -3.07 -24.69 -4.69
N GLU A 93 -3.44 -24.60 -3.42
CA GLU A 93 -3.78 -25.75 -2.57
C GLU A 93 -4.91 -26.62 -3.14
N GLU A 94 -5.88 -25.98 -3.79
CA GLU A 94 -7.02 -26.65 -4.42
C GLU A 94 -6.80 -26.99 -5.90
N GLU A 95 -5.56 -26.92 -6.38
CA GLU A 95 -5.16 -27.23 -7.75
C GLU A 95 -5.96 -26.45 -8.82
N LYS A 96 -6.37 -25.21 -8.49
CA LYS A 96 -7.06 -24.32 -9.42
C LYS A 96 -6.08 -23.63 -10.35
N GLN A 97 -6.56 -23.25 -11.53
CA GLN A 97 -5.79 -22.40 -12.43
C GLN A 97 -5.78 -20.95 -11.94
N ILE A 98 -4.60 -20.37 -11.79
CA ILE A 98 -4.40 -18.96 -11.48
C ILE A 98 -4.06 -18.23 -12.78
N ARG A 99 -4.74 -17.11 -13.06
CA ARG A 99 -4.49 -16.27 -14.23
C ARG A 99 -4.36 -14.81 -13.83
N ALA A 100 -3.37 -14.13 -14.39
CA ALA A 100 -3.26 -12.69 -14.26
C ALA A 100 -4.33 -12.00 -15.13
N ILE A 101 -5.05 -11.04 -14.54
CA ILE A 101 -5.99 -10.17 -15.28
C ILE A 101 -5.24 -9.02 -15.97
N GLU A 102 -4.14 -8.59 -15.36
CA GLU A 102 -3.26 -7.56 -15.90
C GLU A 102 -2.16 -8.15 -16.78
N THR A 103 -1.74 -7.37 -17.76
CA THR A 103 -0.61 -7.66 -18.63
C THR A 103 0.71 -7.36 -17.92
N THR A 104 1.80 -7.99 -18.40
CA THR A 104 3.15 -7.70 -17.90
C THR A 104 3.56 -6.24 -18.08
N GLN A 105 3.06 -5.58 -19.12
CA GLN A 105 3.37 -4.18 -19.39
C GLN A 105 2.68 -3.24 -18.39
N GLU A 106 1.45 -3.53 -17.99
CA GLU A 106 0.73 -2.79 -16.94
C GLU A 106 1.45 -2.90 -15.59
N GLN A 107 2.00 -4.09 -15.27
CA GLN A 107 2.79 -4.28 -14.04
C GLN A 107 4.18 -3.61 -14.10
N CYS A 108 4.80 -3.52 -15.28
CA CYS A 108 6.15 -2.99 -15.44
C CYS A 108 6.25 -1.46 -15.30
N ASN A 109 5.17 -0.73 -15.59
CA ASN A 109 5.12 0.73 -15.54
C ASN A 109 3.93 1.23 -14.71
N PRO A 110 3.98 1.07 -13.38
CA PRO A 110 2.83 1.33 -12.51
C PRO A 110 2.48 2.83 -12.38
N ILE A 111 3.34 3.75 -12.83
CA ILE A 111 3.16 5.21 -12.69
C ILE A 111 3.38 5.95 -14.01
N ARG A 112 2.54 5.63 -15.00
CA ARG A 112 2.68 6.13 -16.38
C ARG A 112 2.56 7.65 -16.52
N SER A 113 1.85 8.32 -15.61
CA SER A 113 1.51 9.73 -15.75
C SER A 113 2.55 10.71 -15.21
N LEU A 114 3.57 10.23 -14.48
CA LEU A 114 4.60 11.06 -13.87
C LEU A 114 5.87 11.14 -14.71
N THR A 115 6.48 12.31 -14.74
CA THR A 115 7.82 12.47 -15.32
C THR A 115 8.92 11.97 -14.39
N LYS A 116 10.12 11.76 -14.92
CA LYS A 116 11.29 11.38 -14.11
C LYS A 116 11.62 12.45 -13.07
N GLU A 117 11.46 13.71 -13.43
CA GLU A 117 11.70 14.86 -12.57
C GLU A 117 10.67 14.92 -11.43
N GLU A 118 9.40 14.66 -11.72
CA GLU A 118 8.34 14.54 -10.71
C GLU A 118 8.63 13.38 -9.74
N ILE A 119 9.11 12.24 -10.23
CA ILE A 119 9.51 11.10 -9.37
C ILE A 119 10.70 11.46 -8.48
N ILE A 120 11.73 12.12 -9.02
CA ILE A 120 12.90 12.56 -8.24
C ILE A 120 12.47 13.57 -7.17
N PHE A 121 11.59 14.51 -7.53
CA PHE A 121 11.00 15.45 -6.58
C PHE A 121 10.24 14.71 -5.47
N ALA A 122 9.37 13.76 -5.83
CA ALA A 122 8.59 12.99 -4.89
C ALA A 122 9.49 12.21 -3.91
N ILE A 123 10.54 11.56 -4.40
CA ILE A 123 11.54 10.87 -3.56
C ILE A 123 12.18 11.85 -2.58
N ASN A 124 12.67 12.99 -3.07
CA ASN A 124 13.32 13.99 -2.22
C ASN A 124 12.37 14.56 -1.16
N TYR A 125 11.13 14.85 -1.54
CA TYR A 125 10.09 15.36 -0.67
C TYR A 125 9.71 14.33 0.41
N THR A 126 9.55 13.06 0.02
CA THR A 126 9.24 11.95 0.95
C THR A 126 10.36 11.72 1.95
N VAL A 127 11.62 11.74 1.51
CA VAL A 127 12.77 11.61 2.42
C VAL A 127 12.81 12.75 3.42
N ALA A 128 12.53 13.98 2.97
CA ALA A 128 12.46 15.13 3.87
C ALA A 128 11.32 14.99 4.90
N TYR A 129 10.17 14.47 4.47
CA TYR A 129 9.06 14.17 5.36
C TYR A 129 9.42 13.09 6.39
N LEU A 130 10.04 12.00 5.97
CA LEU A 130 10.51 10.94 6.86
C LEU A 130 11.57 11.43 7.87
N GLU A 131 12.47 12.31 7.45
CA GLU A 131 13.42 12.98 8.34
C GLU A 131 12.71 13.87 9.35
N HIS A 132 11.65 14.57 8.95
CA HIS A 132 10.82 15.34 9.87
C HIS A 132 10.11 14.43 10.89
N LEU A 133 9.53 13.31 10.45
CA LEU A 133 8.93 12.32 11.35
C LEU A 133 9.97 11.73 12.32
N HIS A 134 11.22 11.59 11.89
CA HIS A 134 12.31 11.12 12.74
C HIS A 134 12.61 12.13 13.85
N VAL A 135 12.80 13.41 13.49
CA VAL A 135 13.13 14.50 14.43
C VAL A 135 11.98 14.77 15.40
N THR A 136 10.74 14.60 14.95
CA THR A 136 9.53 14.79 15.79
C THR A 136 9.12 13.54 16.56
N GLU A 137 9.93 12.48 16.53
CA GLU A 137 9.68 11.20 17.22
C GLU A 137 8.35 10.50 16.80
N LYS A 138 7.82 10.83 15.62
CA LYS A 138 6.56 10.31 15.08
C LYS A 138 6.71 9.02 14.25
N LEU A 139 7.92 8.64 13.82
CA LEU A 139 8.15 7.49 12.92
C LEU A 139 7.54 6.16 13.38
N PHE A 140 7.56 5.88 14.68
CA PHE A 140 7.06 4.63 15.26
C PHE A 140 5.90 4.87 16.23
N GLY A 141 5.24 6.03 16.11
CA GLY A 141 4.07 6.36 16.91
C GLY A 141 2.91 5.45 16.55
N ILE A 142 2.61 4.47 17.42
CA ILE A 142 1.43 3.63 17.27
C ILE A 142 0.21 4.45 17.68
N ASN A 143 -0.53 4.95 16.69
CA ASN A 143 -1.84 5.54 16.97
C ASN A 143 -2.87 4.41 17.13
N ALA A 144 -3.07 3.94 18.37
CA ALA A 144 -3.93 2.81 18.68
C ALA A 144 -5.36 2.97 18.12
N GLY A 145 -5.91 4.20 18.13
CA GLY A 145 -7.24 4.51 17.62
C GLY A 145 -7.34 4.58 16.09
N LYS A 146 -6.22 4.49 15.37
CA LYS A 146 -6.14 4.51 13.90
C LYS A 146 -5.49 3.25 13.33
N SER A 147 -5.36 2.21 14.15
CA SER A 147 -4.70 0.97 13.75
C SER A 147 -5.59 0.08 12.86
N ILE A 148 -4.99 -0.76 12.01
CA ILE A 148 -5.71 -1.82 11.27
C ILE A 148 -6.40 -2.75 12.25
N SER A 149 -5.79 -3.05 13.40
CA SER A 149 -6.42 -3.85 14.45
C SER A 149 -7.68 -3.19 15.03
N ALA A 150 -7.66 -1.86 15.22
CA ALA A 150 -8.82 -1.08 15.62
C ALA A 150 -9.88 -1.08 14.52
N LEU A 151 -9.51 -0.85 13.25
CA LEU A 151 -10.43 -0.93 12.12
C LEU A 151 -11.12 -2.31 12.05
N VAL A 152 -10.38 -3.41 12.19
CA VAL A 152 -10.96 -4.76 12.17
C VAL A 152 -11.91 -4.97 13.36
N LYS A 153 -11.55 -4.47 14.54
CA LYS A 153 -12.42 -4.54 15.72
C LYS A 153 -13.72 -3.78 15.50
N GLU A 154 -13.63 -2.52 15.08
CA GLU A 154 -14.79 -1.67 14.83
C GLU A 154 -15.66 -2.21 13.69
N TYR A 155 -15.06 -2.76 12.63
CA TYR A 155 -15.76 -3.49 11.56
C TYR A 155 -16.60 -4.64 12.13
N ARG A 156 -15.99 -5.51 12.95
CA ARG A 156 -16.66 -6.67 13.56
C ARG A 156 -17.78 -6.26 14.51
N CYS A 157 -17.67 -5.09 15.14
CA CYS A 157 -18.67 -4.53 16.03
C CYS A 157 -19.75 -3.70 15.31
N GLY A 158 -19.64 -3.50 13.99
CA GLY A 158 -20.61 -2.72 13.20
C GLY A 158 -20.50 -1.21 13.37
N ASN A 159 -19.36 -0.70 13.84
CA ASN A 159 -19.13 0.72 14.15
C ASN A 159 -18.05 1.33 13.23
N LEU A 160 -18.26 1.28 11.92
CA LEU A 160 -17.31 1.81 10.94
C LEU A 160 -17.49 3.31 10.75
N ASP A 161 -16.45 4.08 11.07
CA ASP A 161 -16.33 5.50 10.74
C ASP A 161 -15.52 5.68 9.45
N ASP A 162 -15.97 6.56 8.56
CA ASP A 162 -15.28 6.94 7.32
C ASP A 162 -13.85 7.46 7.56
N ASN A 163 -13.58 8.01 8.75
CA ASN A 163 -12.26 8.46 9.18
C ASN A 163 -11.20 7.35 9.16
N TYR A 164 -11.59 6.07 9.27
CA TYR A 164 -10.67 4.94 9.15
C TYR A 164 -10.19 4.69 7.71
N PHE A 165 -10.87 5.22 6.70
CA PHE A 165 -10.47 5.04 5.29
C PHE A 165 -9.66 6.24 4.77
N GLN A 166 -9.55 7.32 5.53
CA GLN A 166 -8.65 8.45 5.27
C GLN A 166 -7.19 8.16 5.63
N MET A 167 -6.88 6.96 6.14
CA MET A 167 -5.54 6.55 6.60
C MET A 167 -4.45 6.71 5.55
N ASN A 168 -4.80 6.68 4.27
CA ASN A 168 -3.82 6.69 3.19
C ASN A 168 -3.47 8.10 2.70
N GLU A 169 -4.13 9.17 3.15
CA GLU A 169 -3.75 10.51 2.71
C GLU A 169 -2.54 10.96 3.52
N PHE A 170 -1.36 10.98 2.88
CA PHE A 170 -0.14 11.49 3.51
C PHE A 170 -0.42 12.92 3.98
N SER A 171 -0.67 13.10 5.28
CA SER A 171 -0.86 14.42 5.85
C SER A 171 0.49 15.11 5.95
N PHE A 172 0.95 15.65 4.83
CA PHE A 172 2.08 16.57 4.76
C PHE A 172 1.78 17.91 5.44
N ALA A 173 0.62 18.06 6.09
CA ALA A 173 0.17 19.30 6.72
C ALA A 173 1.12 19.79 7.83
N ASP A 174 1.70 18.85 8.60
CA ASP A 174 2.64 19.15 9.68
C ASP A 174 4.08 19.43 9.17
N PHE A 175 4.35 19.15 7.89
CA PHE A 175 5.67 19.30 7.28
C PHE A 175 5.85 20.72 6.74
N ASN A 176 6.88 21.41 7.21
CA ASN A 176 7.19 22.79 6.81
C ASN A 176 7.83 22.84 5.42
N ALA A 177 7.02 22.61 4.39
CA ALA A 177 7.38 22.77 2.98
C ALA A 177 6.82 24.07 2.41
N GLY A 178 7.50 24.64 1.41
CA GLY A 178 6.99 25.81 0.70
C GLY A 178 5.66 25.51 0.02
N LYS A 179 4.75 26.49 -0.07
CA LYS A 179 3.42 26.30 -0.67
C LYS A 179 3.48 25.60 -2.04
N LYS A 180 4.40 26.04 -2.91
CA LYS A 180 4.60 25.43 -4.23
C LYS A 180 5.01 23.96 -4.19
N GLU A 181 5.86 23.58 -3.22
CA GLU A 181 6.29 22.19 -3.06
C GLU A 181 5.16 21.31 -2.54
N ARG A 182 4.35 21.84 -1.62
CA ARG A 182 3.15 21.14 -1.12
C ARG A 182 2.13 20.92 -2.23
N ASP A 183 1.84 21.96 -3.02
CA ASP A 183 0.90 21.87 -4.15
C ASP A 183 1.37 20.84 -5.18
N LEU A 184 2.68 20.79 -5.47
CA LEU A 184 3.27 19.80 -6.37
C LEU A 184 3.22 18.38 -5.78
N ALA A 185 3.53 18.21 -4.49
CA ALA A 185 3.46 16.92 -3.81
C ALA A 185 2.03 16.36 -3.80
N GLN A 186 1.03 17.20 -3.55
CA GLN A 186 -0.39 16.82 -3.61
C GLN A 186 -0.81 16.42 -5.02
N LYS A 187 -0.40 17.19 -6.04
CA LYS A 187 -0.64 16.84 -7.44
C LYS A 187 -0.05 15.46 -7.78
N ILE A 188 1.19 15.21 -7.35
CA ILE A 188 1.86 13.93 -7.57
C ILE A 188 1.14 12.79 -6.84
N ASP A 189 0.76 12.97 -5.57
CA ASP A 189 0.00 11.95 -4.82
C ASP A 189 -1.31 11.58 -5.53
N HIS A 190 -2.04 12.59 -6.02
CA HIS A 190 -3.25 12.36 -6.80
C HIS A 190 -2.95 11.58 -8.10
N GLN A 191 -1.94 11.98 -8.86
CA GLN A 191 -1.55 11.26 -10.09
C GLN A 191 -1.10 9.82 -9.83
N LEU A 192 -0.41 9.56 -8.71
CA LEU A 192 -0.03 8.22 -8.28
C LEU A 192 -1.26 7.36 -7.99
N ARG A 193 -2.25 7.88 -7.25
CA ARG A 193 -3.50 7.17 -6.99
C ARG A 193 -4.26 6.87 -8.27
N GLU A 194 -4.36 7.83 -9.16
CA GLU A 194 -5.00 7.64 -10.47
C GLU A 194 -4.30 6.55 -11.30
N ASP A 195 -2.96 6.52 -11.30
CA ASP A 195 -2.17 5.49 -11.99
C ASP A 195 -2.34 4.09 -11.37
N ILE A 196 -2.28 3.99 -10.05
CA ILE A 196 -2.22 2.72 -9.34
C ILE A 196 -3.61 2.11 -9.13
N ILE A 197 -4.67 2.93 -9.14
CA ILE A 197 -6.04 2.51 -8.85
C ILE A 197 -6.91 2.69 -10.09
N ALA A 198 -7.25 3.93 -10.43
CA ALA A 198 -8.32 4.22 -11.38
C ALA A 198 -8.01 3.71 -12.79
N ARG A 199 -6.82 4.02 -13.32
CA ARG A 199 -6.42 3.62 -14.68
C ARG A 199 -6.25 2.12 -14.87
N ARG A 200 -6.03 1.37 -13.78
CA ARG A 200 -5.90 -0.10 -13.82
C ARG A 200 -7.27 -0.78 -13.71
N ASN A 201 -8.20 -0.19 -12.98
CA ASN A 201 -9.51 -0.79 -12.73
C ASN A 201 -10.34 -1.02 -14.01
N GLU A 202 -10.35 -0.07 -14.94
CA GLU A 202 -11.14 -0.16 -16.16
C GLU A 202 -10.74 -1.34 -17.09
N PRO A 203 -9.46 -1.49 -17.51
CA PRO A 203 -9.07 -2.63 -18.36
C PRO A 203 -9.20 -3.96 -17.62
N MET A 204 -8.96 -4.00 -16.30
CA MET A 204 -9.18 -5.21 -15.51
C MET A 204 -10.66 -5.61 -15.49
N ALA A 205 -11.57 -4.66 -15.30
CA ALA A 205 -13.01 -4.90 -15.29
C ALA A 205 -13.51 -5.40 -16.66
N SER A 206 -13.06 -4.79 -17.75
CA SER A 206 -13.42 -5.22 -19.12
C SER A 206 -12.95 -6.65 -19.41
N ARG A 207 -11.73 -7.01 -19.00
CA ARG A 207 -11.20 -8.38 -19.17
C ARG A 207 -11.95 -9.38 -18.30
N LEU A 208 -12.28 -9.01 -17.06
CA LEU A 208 -13.07 -9.86 -16.17
C LEU A 208 -14.46 -10.11 -16.75
N ASP A 209 -15.13 -9.08 -17.26
CA ASP A 209 -16.43 -9.20 -17.91
C ASP A 209 -16.37 -10.13 -19.13
N SER A 210 -15.34 -10.00 -19.97
CA SER A 210 -15.12 -10.90 -21.10
C SER A 210 -14.96 -12.36 -20.65
N ILE A 211 -14.15 -12.64 -19.63
CA ILE A 211 -13.95 -13.99 -19.09
C ILE A 211 -15.28 -14.57 -18.57
N LEU A 212 -16.04 -13.77 -17.81
CA LEU A 212 -17.30 -14.21 -17.21
C LEU A 212 -18.40 -14.43 -18.26
N SER A 213 -18.41 -13.63 -19.33
CA SER A 213 -19.36 -13.72 -20.44
C SER A 213 -19.10 -14.92 -21.33
N THR A 214 -17.83 -15.22 -21.63
CA THR A 214 -17.46 -16.40 -22.43
C THR A 214 -17.62 -17.72 -21.66
N ASN A 215 -17.64 -17.67 -20.33
CA ASN A 215 -17.74 -18.86 -19.48
C ASN A 215 -18.97 -18.82 -18.55
N PRO A 216 -20.20 -18.88 -19.08
CA PRO A 216 -21.42 -18.70 -18.29
C PRO A 216 -21.68 -19.84 -17.29
N HIS A 217 -20.97 -20.96 -17.42
CA HIS A 217 -21.06 -22.12 -16.54
C HIS A 217 -20.15 -22.04 -15.30
N LEU A 218 -19.22 -21.08 -15.24
CA LEU A 218 -18.31 -20.94 -14.11
C LEU A 218 -18.98 -20.20 -12.95
N THR A 219 -18.85 -20.75 -11.74
CA THR A 219 -19.06 -20.03 -10.50
C THR A 219 -17.75 -19.38 -10.09
N VAL A 220 -17.74 -18.05 -9.97
CA VAL A 220 -16.54 -17.28 -9.66
C VAL A 220 -16.76 -16.53 -8.35
N PHE A 221 -15.82 -16.70 -7.42
CA PHE A 221 -15.67 -15.82 -6.28
C PHE A 221 -14.71 -14.70 -6.67
N SER A 222 -15.10 -13.45 -6.45
CA SER A 222 -14.27 -12.28 -6.77
C SER A 222 -14.21 -11.35 -5.57
N ALA A 223 -13.00 -10.91 -5.25
CA ALA A 223 -12.76 -9.83 -4.30
C ALA A 223 -12.08 -8.68 -5.03
N ILE A 224 -12.67 -7.49 -4.98
CA ILE A 224 -12.20 -6.32 -5.72
C ILE A 224 -12.02 -5.17 -4.73
N GLY A 225 -10.82 -4.61 -4.68
CA GLY A 225 -10.54 -3.38 -3.96
C GLY A 225 -11.07 -2.19 -4.77
N THR A 226 -11.96 -1.39 -4.19
CA THR A 226 -12.71 -0.39 -4.95
C THR A 226 -12.04 0.98 -4.98
N GLY A 227 -11.01 1.17 -4.13
CA GLY A 227 -10.10 2.32 -4.15
C GLY A 227 -10.74 3.69 -3.91
N LEU A 228 -12.05 3.76 -3.69
CA LEU A 228 -12.83 4.98 -3.52
C LEU A 228 -13.63 4.89 -2.21
N PRO A 229 -13.46 5.83 -1.26
CA PRO A 229 -14.20 5.82 0.00
C PRO A 229 -15.72 5.97 -0.19
N ARG A 230 -16.19 6.43 -1.36
CA ARG A 230 -17.62 6.64 -1.68
C ARG A 230 -18.21 5.68 -2.71
N TYR A 231 -17.42 4.76 -3.25
CA TYR A 231 -17.88 3.84 -4.30
C TYR A 231 -17.37 2.44 -3.99
N TYR A 232 -18.19 1.67 -3.27
CA TYR A 232 -17.95 0.25 -3.07
C TYR A 232 -18.55 -0.52 -4.25
N LEU A 233 -17.70 -0.96 -5.17
CA LEU A 233 -18.06 -1.94 -6.20
C LEU A 233 -17.82 -3.36 -5.65
N ILE A 234 -18.86 -3.96 -5.08
CA ILE A 234 -18.84 -5.39 -4.75
C ILE A 234 -19.51 -6.13 -5.91
N ILE A 235 -18.73 -6.88 -6.69
CA ILE A 235 -19.27 -7.71 -7.78
C ILE A 235 -19.63 -9.08 -7.20
N PHE A 236 -20.91 -9.26 -6.83
CA PHE A 236 -21.50 -10.59 -6.65
C PHE A 236 -22.19 -11.01 -7.95
N ARG A 237 -21.78 -12.15 -8.53
CA ARG A 237 -22.54 -12.79 -9.61
C ARG A 237 -23.31 -13.97 -9.03
N GLU A 238 -24.58 -13.74 -8.69
CA GLU A 238 -25.56 -14.80 -8.50
C GLU A 238 -26.51 -14.80 -9.72
N ARG A 239 -26.64 -15.95 -10.39
CA ARG A 239 -27.65 -16.20 -11.44
C ARG A 239 -27.76 -15.11 -12.54
N LYS A 240 -26.66 -14.89 -13.26
CA LYS A 240 -26.60 -14.15 -14.54
C LYS A 240 -26.88 -12.64 -14.49
N HIS A 241 -26.87 -11.99 -13.33
CA HIS A 241 -26.98 -10.53 -13.25
C HIS A 241 -25.75 -9.95 -12.57
N PHE A 242 -25.15 -8.93 -13.18
CA PHE A 242 -24.22 -8.04 -12.49
C PHE A 242 -25.06 -7.03 -11.70
N ILE A 243 -25.01 -7.07 -10.38
CA ILE A 243 -25.63 -6.02 -9.55
C ILE A 243 -24.60 -4.92 -9.35
N PHE A 244 -24.66 -3.89 -10.19
CA PHE A 244 -23.99 -2.62 -9.92
C PHE A 244 -24.82 -1.85 -8.89
N ARG A 245 -24.59 -2.06 -7.60
CA ARG A 245 -25.18 -1.21 -6.57
C ARG A 245 -24.30 0.01 -6.35
N ARG A 246 -24.74 1.16 -6.85
CA ARG A 246 -24.42 2.44 -6.23
C ARG A 246 -25.00 2.36 -4.81
N LEU A 247 -24.16 2.28 -3.78
CA LEU A 247 -24.61 2.66 -2.45
C LEU A 247 -24.90 4.16 -2.56
N ALA A 248 -26.18 4.48 -2.75
CA ALA A 248 -26.64 5.85 -2.67
C ALA A 248 -26.19 6.39 -1.32
N THR A 249 -25.57 7.57 -1.35
CA THR A 249 -25.44 8.43 -0.18
C THR A 249 -26.81 8.47 0.50
N SER A 250 -26.89 8.04 1.75
CA SER A 250 -27.96 8.46 2.62
C SER A 250 -27.87 9.97 2.71
N THR A 251 -28.71 10.64 1.94
CA THR A 251 -29.12 12.01 2.23
C THR A 251 -30.03 11.93 3.44
N GLU A 252 -29.47 12.24 4.61
CA GLU A 252 -30.16 12.97 5.67
C GLU A 252 -29.34 14.20 6.01
#